data_AF-A0A2G2Y865-F1
#
_entry.id   AF-A0A2G2Y865-F1
#
_cell.length_a   1.000
_cell.length_b   1.000
_cell.length_c   1.000
_cell.angle_alpha   90.00
_cell.angle_beta   90.00
_cell.angle_gamma   90.00
#
_symmetry.space_group_name_H-M   'P 1'
#
loop_
_entity.id
_entity.type
_entity.pdbx_description
1 polymer ?
#
loop_
_entity_poly.entity_id
_entity_poly.type
_entity_poly.pdbx_seq_one_letter_code
_entity_poly.pdbx_strand_id
1 'polypeptide(L)'
;MLISLHIQTGQVDLTLAQFEQMNARDIVSWNTMITGYNKHAFDILALNMFSKMLEESSLKPDRYTLASGLSACANLGELNVGKQIHARLIITEFDMSGAVGNSLI
;
A
#
# COMPACT_ATOMS: atom_id res chain seq x y z
N MET A 1 1.50 0.96 29.08
CA MET A 1 1.34 1.27 27.65
C MET A 1 2.44 0.70 26.74
N LEU A 2 3.59 0.22 27.24
CA LEU A 2 4.61 -0.43 26.37
C LEU A 2 4.25 -1.85 25.92
N ILE A 3 3.50 -2.60 26.72
CA ILE A 3 3.16 -4.01 26.43
C ILE A 3 2.29 -4.11 25.17
N SER A 4 1.30 -3.22 25.01
CA SER A 4 0.45 -3.20 23.81
C SER A 4 1.24 -2.86 22.55
N LEU A 5 2.24 -1.97 22.63
CA LEU A 5 3.12 -1.64 21.50
C LEU A 5 3.99 -2.83 21.11
N HIS A 6 4.61 -3.52 22.09
CA HIS A 6 5.47 -4.68 21.83
C HIS A 6 4.70 -5.88 21.27
N ILE A 7 3.46 -6.11 21.74
CA ILE A 7 2.57 -7.14 21.19
C ILE A 7 2.19 -6.80 19.74
N GLN A 8 1.91 -5.52 19.47
CA GLN A 8 1.57 -5.04 18.14
C GLN A 8 2.74 -5.12 17.16
N THR A 9 3.95 -4.71 17.55
CA THR A 9 5.16 -4.86 16.73
C THR A 9 5.50 -6.33 16.48
N GLY A 10 5.36 -7.19 17.49
CA GLY A 10 5.61 -8.62 17.33
C GLY A 10 4.70 -9.28 16.29
N GLN A 11 3.47 -8.78 16.12
CA GLN A 11 2.57 -9.29 15.08
C GLN A 11 2.96 -8.82 13.68
N VAL A 12 3.49 -7.60 13.54
CA VAL A 12 4.07 -7.07 12.29
C VAL A 12 5.33 -7.84 11.90
N ASP A 13 6.20 -8.14 12.86
CA ASP A 13 7.44 -8.89 12.62
C ASP A 13 7.14 -10.33 12.15
N LEU A 14 6.13 -10.97 12.74
CA LEU A 14 5.67 -12.30 12.31
C LEU A 14 5.08 -12.29 10.91
N THR A 15 4.26 -11.27 10.57
CA THR A 15 3.70 -11.14 9.22
C THR A 15 4.78 -10.86 8.18
N LEU A 16 5.79 -10.04 8.51
CA LEU A 16 6.95 -9.82 7.65
C LEU A 16 7.73 -11.11 7.42
N ALA A 17 8.00 -11.89 8.47
CA ALA A 17 8.73 -13.15 8.34
C ALA A 17 8.00 -14.15 7.43
N GLN A 18 6.67 -14.23 7.53
CA GLN A 18 5.86 -15.03 6.62
C GLN A 18 5.92 -14.50 5.18
N PHE A 19 5.81 -13.18 5.01
CA PHE A 19 5.86 -12.53 3.70
C PHE A 19 7.20 -12.76 2.97
N GLU A 20 8.32 -12.71 3.69
CA GLU A 20 9.64 -12.96 3.11
C GLU A 20 9.86 -14.44 2.72
N GLN A 21 9.15 -15.37 3.35
CA GLN A 21 9.18 -16.80 2.99
C GLN A 21 8.26 -17.15 1.80
N MET A 22 7.43 -16.23 1.32
CA MET A 22 6.54 -16.48 0.18
C MET A 22 7.32 -16.47 -1.13
N ASN A 23 7.32 -17.62 -1.83
CA ASN A 23 7.92 -17.75 -3.17
C ASN A 23 7.19 -16.92 -4.24
N ALA A 24 5.89 -16.68 -4.03
CA ALA A 24 5.06 -15.84 -4.90
C ALA A 24 4.16 -14.98 -4.00
N ARG A 25 4.20 -13.67 -4.24
CA ARG A 25 3.42 -12.66 -3.48
C ARG A 25 2.33 -12.13 -4.40
N ASP A 26 1.10 -12.08 -3.90
CA ASP A 26 -0.05 -11.50 -4.60
C ASP A 26 -0.40 -10.12 -4.04
N ILE A 27 -1.37 -9.44 -4.66
CA ILE A 27 -1.79 -8.09 -4.26
C ILE A 27 -2.29 -8.04 -2.80
N VAL A 28 -2.90 -9.13 -2.32
CA VAL A 28 -3.44 -9.23 -0.97
C VAL A 28 -2.31 -9.28 0.06
N SER A 29 -1.25 -10.04 -0.21
CA SER A 29 -0.07 -10.12 0.65
C SER A 29 0.63 -8.76 0.78
N TRP A 30 0.81 -8.03 -0.32
CA TRP A 30 1.36 -6.66 -0.31
C TRP A 30 0.47 -5.68 0.46
N ASN A 31 -0.84 -5.69 0.19
CA ASN A 31 -1.80 -4.84 0.90
C ASN A 31 -1.83 -5.12 2.41
N THR A 32 -1.70 -6.39 2.81
CA THR A 32 -1.65 -6.78 4.22
C THR A 32 -0.44 -6.16 4.91
N MET A 33 0.75 -6.21 4.29
CA MET A 33 1.95 -5.61 4.84
C MET A 33 1.86 -4.08 4.94
N ILE A 34 1.47 -3.41 3.85
CA ILE A 34 1.39 -1.94 3.80
C ILE A 34 0.35 -1.42 4.80
N THR A 35 -0.84 -2.03 4.87
CA THR A 35 -1.87 -1.62 5.82
C THR A 35 -1.51 -1.96 7.27
N GLY A 36 -0.79 -3.06 7.49
CA GLY A 36 -0.23 -3.42 8.79
C GLY A 36 0.68 -2.31 9.32
N TYR A 37 1.66 -1.87 8.52
CA TYR A 37 2.56 -0.78 8.92
C TYR A 37 1.81 0.53 9.20
N ASN A 38 0.85 0.93 8.35
CA ASN A 38 0.05 2.13 8.59
C ASN A 38 -0.75 2.07 9.89
N LYS A 39 -1.35 0.92 10.23
CA LYS A 39 -2.12 0.74 11.47
C LYS A 39 -1.28 0.92 12.73
N HIS A 40 0.03 0.73 12.62
CA HIS A 40 0.98 0.90 13.73
C HIS A 40 1.79 2.19 13.63
N ALA A 41 1.36 3.14 12.79
CA ALA A 41 2.03 4.43 12.55
C ALA A 41 3.50 4.26 12.09
N PHE A 42 3.79 3.18 11.39
CA PHE A 42 5.09 2.92 10.76
C PHE A 42 5.06 3.36 9.29
N ASP A 43 4.70 4.61 9.04
CA ASP A 43 4.46 5.14 7.69
C ASP A 43 5.68 5.01 6.76
N ILE A 44 6.90 5.14 7.29
CA ILE A 44 8.14 4.94 6.51
C ILE A 44 8.24 3.50 6.00
N LEU A 45 7.95 2.52 6.87
CA LEU A 45 7.97 1.12 6.48
C LEU A 45 6.85 0.81 5.48
N ALA A 46 5.69 1.44 5.64
CA ALA A 46 4.60 1.31 4.67
C ALA A 46 5.00 1.84 3.28
N LEU A 47 5.64 3.01 3.19
CA LEU A 47 6.15 3.54 1.92
C LEU A 47 7.29 2.72 1.32
N ASN A 48 8.19 2.21 2.15
CA ASN A 48 9.25 1.31 1.69
C ASN A 48 8.64 0.03 1.10
N MET A 49 7.60 -0.50 1.76
CA MET A 49 6.91 -1.70 1.28
C MET A 49 6.13 -1.45 0.00
N PHE A 50 5.48 -0.28 -0.13
CA PHE A 50 4.85 0.17 -1.36
C PHE A 50 5.86 0.29 -2.51
N SER A 51 7.03 0.88 -2.24
CA SER A 51 8.10 1.02 -3.25
C SER A 51 8.66 -0.35 -3.65
N LYS A 52 8.89 -1.24 -2.69
CA LYS A 52 9.31 -2.62 -2.91
C LYS A 52 8.32 -3.38 -3.79
N MET A 53 7.01 -3.16 -3.61
CA MET A 53 5.97 -3.75 -4.48
C MET A 53 6.13 -3.30 -5.93
N LEU A 54 6.40 -2.00 -6.16
CA LEU A 54 6.56 -1.44 -7.50
C LEU A 54 7.84 -1.92 -8.19
N GLU A 55 8.90 -2.19 -7.43
CA GLU A 55 10.19 -2.64 -7.94
C GLU A 55 10.24 -4.15 -8.18
N GLU A 56 9.73 -4.96 -7.25
CA GLU A 56 9.87 -6.42 -7.27
C GLU A 56 8.71 -7.15 -7.96
N SER A 57 7.58 -6.49 -8.18
CA SER A 57 6.39 -7.12 -8.75
C SER A 57 5.88 -6.42 -10.00
N SER A 58 5.35 -7.21 -10.94
CA SER A 58 4.59 -6.69 -12.09
C SER A 58 3.12 -6.40 -11.73
N LEU A 59 2.75 -6.53 -10.45
CA LEU A 59 1.39 -6.29 -9.97
C LEU A 59 1.10 -4.79 -9.99
N LYS A 60 -0.10 -4.44 -10.44
CA LYS A 60 -0.57 -3.05 -10.34
C LYS A 60 -1.12 -2.80 -8.94
N PRO A 61 -0.69 -1.72 -8.25
CA PRO A 61 -1.35 -1.25 -7.04
C PRO A 61 -2.85 -1.07 -7.29
N ASP A 62 -3.67 -1.56 -6.37
CA ASP A 62 -5.10 -1.30 -6.40
C ASP A 62 -5.42 -0.01 -5.62
N ARG A 63 -6.71 0.35 -5.58
CA ARG A 63 -7.17 1.53 -4.85
C ARG A 63 -6.82 1.52 -3.36
N TYR A 64 -6.79 0.34 -2.72
CA TYR A 64 -6.42 0.22 -1.31
C TYR A 64 -4.92 0.42 -1.12
N THR A 65 -4.11 -0.16 -2.01
CA THR A 65 -2.65 0.03 -2.02
C THR A 65 -2.31 1.51 -2.16
N LEU A 66 -2.93 2.19 -3.13
CA LEU A 66 -2.70 3.61 -3.42
C LEU A 66 -3.19 4.51 -2.28
N ALA A 67 -4.37 4.25 -1.72
CA ALA A 67 -4.88 5.00 -0.57
C ALA A 67 -3.96 4.86 0.66
N SER A 68 -3.43 3.65 0.88
CA SER A 68 -2.51 3.39 2.00
C SER A 68 -1.17 4.11 1.80
N GLY A 69 -0.61 4.10 0.59
CA GLY A 69 0.59 4.87 0.26
C GLY A 69 0.38 6.39 0.42
N LEU A 70 -0.78 6.90 -0.03
CA LEU A 70 -1.12 8.32 0.11
C LEU A 70 -1.24 8.74 1.58
N SER A 71 -1.85 7.90 2.43
CA SER A 71 -1.92 8.15 3.87
C SER A 71 -0.53 8.24 4.50
N ALA A 72 0.37 7.32 4.14
CA ALA A 72 1.74 7.32 4.64
C ALA A 72 2.50 8.59 4.19
N CYS A 73 2.33 9.02 2.93
CA CYS A 73 2.90 10.28 2.46
C CYS A 73 2.36 11.50 3.23
N ALA A 74 1.05 11.53 3.53
CA ALA A 74 0.45 12.62 4.27
C ALA A 74 1.01 12.70 5.71
N ASN A 75 1.18 11.54 6.36
CA ASN A 75 1.74 11.46 7.71
C ASN A 75 3.22 11.88 7.77
N LEU A 76 3.99 11.58 6.71
CA LEU A 76 5.42 11.92 6.63
C LEU A 76 5.70 13.32 6.05
N GLY A 77 4.69 14.00 5.51
CA GLY A 77 4.89 15.28 4.81
C GLY A 77 5.52 15.14 3.42
N GLU A 78 5.51 13.95 2.84
CA GLU A 78 6.12 13.63 1.54
C GLU A 78 5.23 14.04 0.36
N LEU A 79 5.09 15.36 0.16
CA LEU A 79 4.12 15.94 -0.79
C LEU A 79 4.37 15.51 -2.25
N ASN A 80 5.63 15.39 -2.67
CA ASN A 80 5.96 15.03 -4.05
C ASN A 80 5.60 13.58 -4.38
N VAL A 81 5.81 12.67 -3.45
CA VAL A 81 5.39 11.27 -3.59
C VAL A 81 3.86 11.17 -3.52
N GLY A 82 3.25 11.89 -2.58
CA GLY A 82 1.79 11.95 -2.44
C GLY A 82 1.08 12.40 -3.72
N LYS A 83 1.61 13.43 -4.42
CA LYS A 83 1.05 13.88 -5.71
C LYS A 83 1.10 12.81 -6.79
N GLN A 84 2.18 12.05 -6.88
CA GLN A 84 2.33 10.97 -7.86
C GLN A 84 1.33 9.83 -7.58
N ILE A 85 1.21 9.42 -6.32
CA ILE A 85 0.24 8.40 -5.90
C ILE A 85 -1.19 8.87 -6.15
N HIS A 86 -1.50 10.13 -5.81
CA HIS A 86 -2.82 10.73 -6.03
C HIS A 86 -3.21 10.75 -7.52
N ALA A 87 -2.31 11.17 -8.41
CA ALA A 87 -2.55 11.13 -9.85
C ALA A 87 -2.81 9.69 -10.35
N ARG A 88 -2.06 8.70 -9.84
CA ARG A 88 -2.25 7.29 -10.18
C ARG A 88 -3.59 6.74 -9.71
N LEU A 89 -4.07 7.19 -8.55
CA LEU A 89 -5.37 6.81 -8.01
C LEU A 89 -6.51 7.31 -8.90
N ILE A 90 -6.47 8.58 -9.32
CA ILE A 90 -7.46 9.17 -10.24
C ILE A 90 -7.52 8.38 -11.56
N ILE A 91 -6.35 8.07 -12.14
CA ILE A 91 -6.28 7.33 -13.40
C ILE A 91 -6.87 5.91 -13.23
N THR A 92 -6.53 5.22 -12.14
CA THR A 92 -7.06 3.88 -11.85
C THR A 92 -8.58 3.90 -11.65
N GLU A 93 -9.12 4.89 -10.95
CA GLU A 93 -10.58 5.03 -10.77
C GLU A 93 -11.29 5.33 -12.09
N PHE A 94 -10.70 6.16 -12.94
CA PHE A 94 -11.24 6.46 -14.26
C PHE A 94 -11.29 5.20 -15.15
N ASP A 95 -10.19 4.44 -15.23
CA ASP A 95 -10.11 3.19 -15.99
C ASP A 95 -11.14 2.14 -15.50
N MET A 96 -11.32 2.03 -14.18
CA MET A 96 -12.27 1.09 -13.58
C MET A 96 -13.74 1.51 -13.76
N SER A 97 -14.02 2.79 -14.02
CA SER A 97 -15.40 3.31 -14.16
C SER A 97 -16.07 2.95 -15.49
N GLY A 98 -15.35 2.40 -16.47
CA GLY A 98 -15.92 1.95 -17.75
C GLY A 98 -16.65 3.05 -18.56
N ALA A 99 -16.42 4.32 -18.27
CA ALA A 99 -17.29 5.42 -18.70
C ALA A 99 -16.90 6.11 -20.02
N VAL A 100 -16.25 5.42 -20.96
CA VAL A 100 -15.97 6.01 -22.30
C VAL A 100 -16.33 5.08 -23.47
N GLY A 101 -16.72 3.83 -23.22
CA GLY A 101 -17.00 2.87 -24.30
C GLY A 101 -18.46 2.78 -24.76
N ASN A 102 -19.44 2.96 -23.86
CA ASN A 102 -20.84 2.56 -24.13
C ASN A 102 -21.88 3.66 -23.86
N SER A 103 -21.50 4.93 -23.75
CA SER A 103 -22.46 6.04 -23.58
C SER A 103 -22.95 6.64 -24.90
N LEU A 104 -22.53 6.07 -26.04
CA LEU A 104 -23.03 6.38 -27.37
C LEU A 104 -23.32 5.06 -28.13
N ILE A 105 -24.44 4.41 -27.79
CA ILE A 105 -25.19 3.57 -28.74
C ILE A 105 -26.66 3.94 -28.61
#